data_AF-A0A2S9GGZ1-F1
#
_entry.id   AF-A0A2S9GGZ1-F1
#
_cell.length_a   1.000
_cell.length_b   1.000
_cell.length_c   1.000
_cell.angle_alpha   90.00
_cell.angle_beta   90.00
_cell.angle_gamma   90.00
#
_symmetry.space_group_name_H-M   'P 1'
#
loop_
_entity.id
_entity.type
_entity.pdbx_description
1 polymer ?
#
loop_
_entity_poly.entity_id
_entity_poly.type
_entity_poly.pdbx_seq_one_letter_code
_entity_poly.pdbx_strand_id
1 'polypeptide(L)' 'MTVLEHHDVLALTSTADRDRITGVEVVNRDSQHRMTLTADLVVDATGRGSRTPVFLEQLGYDRPAEDEVVVNLAYACQPV' A
#
# COMPACT_ATOMS: atom_id res chain seq x y z
N MET A 1 15.87 9.02 10.93
CA MET A 1 14.77 8.20 10.36
C MET A 1 13.50 8.67 11.03
N THR A 2 12.50 9.08 10.26
CA THR A 2 11.19 9.51 10.79
C THR A 2 10.21 8.38 10.60
N VAL A 3 9.42 8.07 11.63
CA VAL A 3 8.35 7.09 11.56
C VAL A 3 7.05 7.81 11.94
N LEU A 4 6.05 7.69 11.08
CA LEU A 4 4.72 8.23 11.30
C LEU A 4 3.80 7.11 11.78
N GLU A 5 3.77 6.94 13.09
CA GLU A 5 2.86 6.00 13.74
C GLU A 5 1.40 6.42 13.52
N HIS A 6 0.46 5.47 13.53
CA HIS A 6 -0.97 5.76 13.38
C HIS A 6 -1.37 6.41 12.04
N HIS A 7 -0.61 6.22 10.97
CA HIS A 7 -0.93 6.76 9.64
C HIS A 7 -1.23 5.67 8.62
N ASP A 8 -2.28 5.91 7.83
CA ASP A 8 -2.62 5.10 6.66
C ASP A 8 -2.25 5.84 5.38
N VAL A 9 -1.83 5.09 4.35
CA VAL A 9 -1.65 5.62 3.00
C VAL A 9 -2.98 5.55 2.25
N LEU A 10 -3.41 6.69 1.73
CA LEU A 10 -4.68 6.84 1.00
C LEU A 10 -4.51 6.69 -0.52
N ALA A 11 -3.46 7.31 -1.06
CA ALA A 11 -3.18 7.34 -2.50
C ALA A 11 -1.70 7.65 -2.77
N LEU A 12 -1.24 7.29 -3.96
CA LEU A 12 0.03 7.77 -4.51
C LEU A 12 -0.19 9.11 -5.19
N THR A 13 0.76 10.05 -5.05
CA THR A 13 0.78 11.26 -5.88
C THR A 13 1.72 11.04 -7.06
N SER A 14 1.41 11.65 -8.21
CA SER A 14 2.19 11.51 -9.44
C SER A 14 2.25 12.81 -10.22
N THR A 15 3.07 12.82 -11.27
CA THR A 15 3.03 13.83 -12.33
C THR A 15 1.68 13.81 -13.07
N ALA A 16 1.37 14.86 -13.83
CA ALA A 16 0.07 14.99 -14.51
C ALA A 16 -0.19 13.88 -15.54
N ASP A 17 0.88 13.41 -16.20
CA ASP A 17 0.92 12.27 -17.11
C ASP A 17 1.05 10.91 -16.41
N ARG A 18 1.22 10.93 -15.08
CA ARG A 18 1.19 9.77 -14.16
C ARG A 18 2.34 8.79 -14.28
N ASP A 19 3.36 9.12 -15.08
CA ASP A 19 4.53 8.26 -15.33
C ASP A 19 5.56 8.27 -14.19
N ARG A 20 5.49 9.25 -13.28
CA ARG A 20 6.40 9.39 -12.14
C ARG A 20 5.64 9.63 -10.84
N ILE A 21 5.93 8.80 -9.84
CA ILE A 21 5.46 8.99 -8.47
C ILE A 21 6.21 10.16 -7.82
N THR A 22 5.48 11.01 -7.09
CA THR A 22 5.99 12.22 -6.43
C THR A 22 5.79 12.22 -4.92
N GLY A 23 5.17 11.16 -4.37
CA GLY A 23 4.85 11.09 -2.95
C GLY A 23 3.62 10.24 -2.66
N VAL A 24 3.07 10.43 -1.47
CA VAL A 24 1.88 9.75 -0.96
C VAL A 24 0.97 10.72 -0.22
N GLU A 25 -0.34 10.50 -0.32
CA GLU A 25 -1.30 11.08 0.62
C GLU A 25 -1.45 10.16 1.82
N VAL A 26 -1.27 10.71 3.01
CA VAL A 26 -1.45 9.98 4.28
C VAL A 26 -2.53 10.63 5.14
N VAL A 27 -3.13 9.81 5.99
CA VAL A 27 -4.07 10.28 7.02
C VAL A 27 -3.65 9.74 8.37
N ASN A 28 -3.63 10.61 9.38
CA ASN A 28 -3.55 10.17 10.77
C ASN A 28 -4.90 9.59 11.19
N ARG A 29 -4.93 8.31 11.58
CA ARG A 29 -6.18 7.60 11.89
C ARG A 29 -6.94 8.18 13.08
N ASP A 30 -6.23 8.77 14.04
CA ASP A 30 -6.84 9.24 15.29
C ASP A 30 -7.47 10.64 15.10
N SER A 31 -6.74 11.54 14.45
CA SER A 31 -7.17 12.92 14.21
C SER A 31 -7.89 13.14 12.89
N GLN A 32 -7.87 12.16 11.99
CA GLN A 32 -8.33 12.25 10.60
C GLN A 32 -7.61 13.35 9.79
N HIS A 33 -6.48 13.85 10.28
CA HIS A 33 -5.69 14.86 9.60
C HIS A 33 -4.99 14.26 8.38
N ARG A 34 -5.18 14.88 7.21
CA ARG A 34 -4.59 14.46 5.94
C ARG A 34 -3.42 15.36 5.57
N MET A 35 -2.37 14.76 5.03
CA MET A 35 -1.24 15.49 4.47
C MET A 35 -0.60 14.74 3.31
N THR A 36 0.09 15.46 2.45
CA THR A 36 0.94 14.89 1.41
C THR A 36 2.38 14.81 1.91
N LEU A 37 2.99 13.63 1.75
CA LEU A 37 4.41 13.43 1.94
C LEU A 37 5.06 13.35 0.56
N THR A 38 5.85 14.36 0.22
CA THR A 38 6.59 14.39 -1.05
C THR A 38 7.79 13.46 -0.98
N ALA A 39 7.99 12.66 -2.01
CA ALA A 39 9.12 11.74 -2.10
C ALA A 39 9.48 11.47 -3.58
N ASP A 40 10.77 11.33 -3.85
CA ASP A 40 11.25 10.94 -5.18
C ASP A 40 11.20 9.42 -5.41
N LEU A 41 11.02 8.65 -4.34
CA LEU A 41 10.88 7.19 -4.36
C LEU A 41 9.92 6.75 -3.24
N VAL A 42 8.96 5.89 -3.59
CA VAL A 42 8.05 5.24 -2.65
C VAL A 42 8.25 3.73 -2.76
N VAL A 43 8.39 3.06 -1.63
CA VAL A 43 8.50 1.60 -1.54
C VAL A 43 7.30 1.09 -0.75
N ASP A 44 6.46 0.26 -1.39
CA ASP A 44 5.45 -0.49 -0.65
C ASP A 44 6.10 -1.70 0.03
N ALA A 45 6.19 -1.64 1.35
CA ALA A 45 6.72 -2.70 2.20
C ALA A 45 5.62 -3.39 3.05
N THR A 46 4.35 -3.25 2.69
CA THR A 46 3.21 -3.82 3.45
C THR A 46 3.08 -5.34 3.30
N GLY A 47 3.67 -5.93 2.25
CA GLY A 47 3.69 -7.37 2.04
C GLY A 47 2.29 -7.96 1.76
N ARG A 48 1.91 -9.00 2.51
CA ARG A 48 0.60 -9.66 2.37
C ARG A 48 -0.50 -8.69 2.80
N GLY A 49 -1.39 -8.33 1.87
CA GLY A 49 -2.42 -7.32 2.10
C GLY A 49 -2.06 -5.94 1.54
N SER A 50 -0.99 -5.86 0.74
CA SER A 50 -0.65 -4.66 -0.03
C SER A 50 -1.85 -4.13 -0.83
N ARG A 51 -1.96 -2.81 -0.83
CA ARG A 51 -2.94 -2.06 -1.64
C ARG A 51 -2.35 -1.57 -2.96
N THR A 52 -1.13 -1.98 -3.32
CA THR A 52 -0.48 -1.56 -4.56
C THR A 52 -1.34 -1.78 -5.82
N PRO A 53 -2.02 -2.93 -6.01
CA PRO A 53 -2.91 -3.10 -7.18
C PRO A 53 -4.03 -2.05 -7.25
N VAL A 54 -4.59 -1.68 -6.09
CA VAL A 54 -5.63 -0.64 -6.00
C VAL A 54 -5.06 0.74 -6.32
N PHE A 55 -3.85 1.06 -5.86
CA PHE A 55 -3.21 2.34 -6.15
C PHE A 55 -2.85 2.49 -7.63
N LEU A 56 -2.38 1.42 -8.28
CA LEU A 56 -2.14 1.41 -9.73
C LEU A 56 -3.43 1.64 -10.51
N GLU A 57 -4.51 0.96 -10.14
CA GLU A 57 -5.84 1.15 -10.72
C GLU A 57 -6.35 2.60 -10.56
N GLN A 58 -6.16 3.21 -9.40
CA GLN A 58 -6.52 4.61 -9.15
C GLN A 58 -5.74 5.61 -10.01
N LEU A 59 -4.49 5.28 -10.36
CA LEU A 59 -3.68 6.05 -11.32
C LEU A 59 -4.12 5.82 -12.77
N GLY A 60 -5.03 4.87 -13.01
CA GLY A 60 -5.55 4.51 -14.34
C GLY A 60 -4.73 3.44 -15.06
N TYR A 61 -3.87 2.71 -14.34
CA TYR A 61 -3.21 1.53 -14.86
C TYR A 61 -4.10 0.29 -14.69
N ASP A 62 -3.91 -0.69 -15.56
CA ASP A 62 -4.53 -2.00 -15.36
C ASP A 62 -3.90 -2.68 -14.12
N ARG A 63 -4.71 -3.50 -13.44
CA ARG A 63 -4.19 -4.32 -12.36
C ARG A 63 -3.15 -5.31 -12.89
N PRO A 64 -2.03 -5.50 -12.16
CA PRO A 64 -1.07 -6.54 -12.50
C PRO A 64 -1.73 -7.92 -12.53
N ALA A 65 -1.22 -8.82 -13.38
CA ALA A 65 -1.62 -10.22 -13.33
C ALA A 65 -1.22 -10.82 -11.96
N GLU A 66 -2.16 -11.51 -11.32
CA GLU A 66 -1.96 -12.15 -10.02
C GLU A 66 -1.90 -13.67 -10.20
N ASP A 67 -0.83 -14.28 -9.68
CA ASP A 67 -0.69 -15.73 -9.59
C ASP A 67 -1.02 -16.17 -8.15
N GLU A 68 -2.00 -17.06 -8.00
CA GLU A 68 -2.39 -17.62 -6.71
C GLU A 68 -1.97 -19.09 -6.60
N VAL A 69 -1.28 -19.43 -5.50
CA VAL A 69 -0.95 -20.82 -5.16
C VAL A 69 -1.79 -21.23 -3.95
N VAL A 70 -2.78 -22.09 -4.19
CA VAL A 70 -3.60 -22.67 -3.12
C VAL A 70 -2.76 -23.69 -2.36
N VAL A 71 -2.49 -23.40 -1.09
CA VAL A 71 -1.73 -24.29 -0.20
C VAL A 71 -2.70 -24.99 0.76
N ASN A 72 -2.76 -26.32 0.68
CA ASN A 72 -3.54 -27.14 1.62
C ASN A 72 -2.80 -27.26 2.95
N LEU A 73 -2.82 -26.21 3.77
CA LEU A 73 -2.20 -26.17 5.08
C LEU A 73 -3.15 -26.74 6.14
N ALA A 74 -2.72 -27.81 6.82
CA ALA A 74 -3.38 -28.31 8.03
C ALA A 74 -2.50 -28.05 9.25
N TYR A 75 -3.07 -27.41 10.27
CA TYR A 75 -2.45 -27.32 11.60
C TYR A 75 -2.90 -28.54 12.42
N ALA A 76 -1.96 -29.37 12.87
CA ALA A 76 -2.22 -30.42 13.84
C ALA A 76 -1.71 -29.98 15.22
N CYS A 77 -2.59 -29.96 16.21
CA CYS A 77 -2.20 -29.82 17.62
C CYS A 77 -2.38 -31.17 18.32
N GLN A 78 -1.55 -31.44 19.34
CA GLN A 78 -1.73 -32.61 20.18
C GLN A 78 -2.83 -32.32 21.21
N PRO A 79 -3.82 -33.21 21.41
CA PRO A 79 -4.74 -33.08 22.54
C PRO A 79 -3.91 -33.11 23.84
N VAL A 80 -4.25 -32.21 24.76
CA VAL A 80 -3.79 -32.28 26.16
C VAL A 80 -4.48 -33.42 26.90
#